data_AF-A0A1X7A7R7-F1
#
_entry.id   AF-A0A1X7A7R7-F1
#
_cell.length_a   1.000
_cell.length_b   1.000
_cell.length_c   1.000
_cell.angle_alpha   90.00
_cell.angle_beta   90.00
_cell.angle_gamma   90.00
#
_symmetry.space_group_name_H-M   'P 1'
#
loop_
_entity.id
_entity.type
_entity.pdbx_description
1 polymer ?
#
loop_
_entity_poly.entity_id
_entity_poly.type
_entity_poly.pdbx_seq_one_letter_code
_entity_poly.pdbx_strand_id
1 'polypeptide(L)'
;MGISIRPTMASKPTTLGEVLSKGFASKQDRNTVAWLWCTLQRLLSFGLLVCISALSVWWLLGSSGSKNTQVLILLSALVIIWWFVVRRVRTGKQHFLLANDRQGFLRGLRLDEKTAVFDGSNIYHLGHDNGLDAQPLGEIANLLRSQGYRIVCFFDASIFHTLSEHGAFPSSQRHSLILLAQIFGLKEDEVYVVPGGVQADKYILEALKHMPISFAVTNDKYRDYASKYPTVMKDHLWRKGVVISDGETKLLQHRV
;
A
#
# COMPACT_ATOMS: atom_id res chain seq x y z
N MET A 1 -3.48 34.60 35.65
CA MET A 1 -4.18 33.99 34.50
C MET A 1 -3.25 32.95 33.87
N GLY A 2 -3.39 31.68 34.27
CA GLY A 2 -2.61 30.59 33.67
C GLY A 2 -3.38 30.00 32.50
N ILE A 3 -2.84 30.12 31.28
CA ILE A 3 -3.40 29.46 30.10
C ILE A 3 -3.07 27.96 30.23
N SER A 4 -4.06 27.20 30.70
CA SER A 4 -4.04 25.74 30.70
C SER A 4 -4.18 25.24 29.27
N ILE A 5 -3.07 24.97 28.59
CA ILE A 5 -3.06 24.25 27.31
C ILE A 5 -3.46 22.80 27.61
N ARG A 6 -4.74 22.47 27.37
CA ARG A 6 -5.19 21.07 27.37
C ARG A 6 -4.44 20.33 26.25
N PRO A 7 -3.80 19.19 26.53
CA PRO A 7 -3.32 18.34 25.46
C PRO A 7 -4.52 17.87 24.64
N THR A 8 -4.50 18.15 23.34
CA THR A 8 -5.46 17.61 22.38
C THR A 8 -5.38 16.09 22.45
N MET A 9 -6.40 15.46 23.04
CA MET A 9 -6.58 14.01 23.03
C MET A 9 -6.61 13.57 21.57
N ALA A 10 -5.51 12.99 21.08
CA ALA A 10 -5.42 12.53 19.71
C ALA A 10 -6.55 11.53 19.45
N SER A 11 -7.44 11.84 18.51
CA SER A 11 -8.54 10.96 18.15
C SER A 11 -8.02 9.58 17.73
N LYS A 12 -8.76 8.54 18.14
CA LYS A 12 -8.48 7.16 17.74
C LYS A 12 -8.47 7.11 16.20
N PRO A 13 -7.46 6.47 15.58
CA PRO A 13 -7.39 6.42 14.12
C PRO A 13 -8.64 5.74 13.55
N THR A 14 -9.24 6.39 12.55
CA THR A 14 -10.51 5.95 11.95
C THR A 14 -10.25 5.14 10.67
N THR A 15 -9.10 5.36 10.03
CA THR A 15 -8.73 4.71 8.76
C THR A 15 -7.50 3.83 8.88
N LEU A 16 -7.40 2.84 8.00
CA LEU A 16 -6.23 1.97 7.84
C LEU A 16 -4.98 2.80 7.52
N GLY A 17 -5.13 3.82 6.68
CA GLY A 17 -4.08 4.78 6.37
C GLY A 17 -3.45 5.42 7.60
N GLU A 18 -4.27 5.90 8.53
CA GLU A 18 -3.82 6.53 9.77
C GLU A 18 -3.13 5.54 10.71
N VAL A 19 -3.69 4.33 10.88
CA VAL A 19 -3.08 3.28 11.72
C VAL A 19 -1.69 2.93 11.23
N LEU A 20 -1.57 2.66 9.93
CA LEU A 20 -0.31 2.24 9.32
C LEU A 20 0.73 3.37 9.30
N SER A 21 0.29 4.63 9.17
CA SER A 21 1.18 5.79 9.20
C SER A 21 1.66 6.12 10.63
N LYS A 22 0.79 6.06 11.64
CA LYS A 22 1.14 6.26 13.06
C LYS A 22 2.06 5.15 13.59
N GLY A 23 1.78 3.89 13.22
CA GLY A 23 2.61 2.74 13.58
C GLY A 23 4.02 2.83 13.01
N PHE A 24 4.16 3.35 11.78
CA PHE A 24 5.48 3.57 11.18
C PHE A 24 6.21 4.78 11.78
N ALA A 25 5.51 5.89 12.02
CA ALA A 25 6.10 7.07 12.66
C ALA A 25 6.66 6.74 14.05
N SER A 26 5.90 6.03 14.89
CA SER A 26 6.34 5.63 16.24
C SER A 26 7.45 4.58 16.26
N LYS A 27 7.52 3.69 15.25
CA LYS A 27 8.62 2.72 15.11
C LYS A 27 9.90 3.37 14.58
N GLN A 28 9.77 4.43 13.77
CA GLN A 28 10.89 5.22 13.29
C GLN A 28 11.45 6.15 14.37
N ASP A 29 10.62 6.63 15.30
CA ASP A 29 11.02 7.48 16.44
C ASP A 29 11.89 6.73 17.48
N ARG A 30 11.86 5.39 17.49
CA ARG A 30 12.72 4.58 18.39
C ARG A 30 14.17 4.44 17.94
N ASN A 31 14.50 4.85 16.72
CA ASN A 31 15.89 4.89 16.26
C ASN A 31 16.49 6.29 16.47
N THR A 32 16.46 6.78 17.72
CA THR A 32 17.05 8.07 18.13
C THR A 32 18.51 8.18 17.70
N VAL A 33 19.25 7.08 17.74
CA VAL A 33 20.64 6.98 17.25
C VAL A 33 20.72 7.20 15.74
N ALA A 34 19.87 6.56 14.93
CA ALA A 34 19.87 6.78 13.48
C ALA A 34 19.41 8.19 13.11
N TRP A 35 18.49 8.77 13.89
CA TRP A 35 18.07 10.16 13.74
C TRP A 35 19.21 11.13 14.05
N LEU A 36 19.93 10.92 15.17
CA LEU A 36 21.14 11.68 15.54
C LEU A 36 22.24 11.58 14.48
N TRP A 37 22.51 10.38 13.96
CA TRP A 37 23.47 10.18 12.88
C TRP A 37 23.06 10.92 11.60
N CYS A 38 21.77 10.87 11.22
CA CYS A 38 21.26 11.60 10.07
C CYS A 38 21.29 13.12 10.26
N THR A 39 20.98 13.64 11.45
CA THR A 39 21.04 15.09 11.73
C THR A 39 22.47 15.59 11.79
N LEU A 40 23.37 14.84 12.44
CA LEU A 40 24.80 15.14 12.45
C LEU A 40 25.36 15.16 11.03
N GLN A 41 25.05 14.16 10.20
CA GLN A 41 25.51 14.10 8.82
C GLN A 41 24.99 15.27 7.98
N ARG A 42 23.75 15.72 8.20
CA ARG A 42 23.20 16.92 7.55
C ARG A 42 23.92 18.20 7.97
N LEU A 43 24.19 18.36 9.27
CA LEU A 43 24.92 19.52 9.79
C LEU A 43 26.35 19.57 9.25
N LEU A 44 27.01 18.41 9.20
CA LEU A 44 28.36 18.28 8.63
C LEU A 44 28.37 18.61 7.12
N SER A 45 27.44 18.05 6.35
CA SER A 45 27.32 18.35 4.92
C SER A 45 26.97 19.82 4.66
N PHE A 46 26.12 20.43 5.49
CA PHE A 46 25.77 21.84 5.37
C PHE A 46 26.96 22.75 5.71
N GLY A 47 27.67 22.47 6.82
CA GLY A 47 28.87 23.21 7.20
C GLY A 47 29.95 23.14 6.11
N LEU A 48 30.17 21.95 5.54
CA LEU A 48 31.14 21.76 4.46
C LEU A 48 30.76 22.54 3.18
N LEU A 49 29.47 22.61 2.86
CA LEU A 49 28.97 23.41 1.73
C LEU A 49 29.14 24.93 1.97
N VAL A 50 28.89 25.40 3.19
CA VAL A 50 29.14 26.80 3.58
C VAL A 50 30.63 27.14 3.48
N CYS A 51 31.51 26.28 3.97
CA CYS A 51 32.95 26.47 3.88
C CYS A 51 33.44 26.54 2.42
N ILE A 52 33.01 25.60 1.56
CA ILE A 52 33.39 25.61 0.13
C ILE A 52 32.86 26.87 -0.56
N SER A 53 31.62 27.27 -0.25
CA SER A 53 31.02 28.48 -0.83
C SER A 53 31.76 29.75 -0.40
N ALA A 54 32.10 29.88 0.89
CA ALA A 54 32.86 31.01 1.41
C ALA A 54 34.28 31.08 0.82
N LEU A 55 34.99 29.96 0.72
CA LEU A 55 36.31 29.88 0.06
C LEU A 55 36.23 30.27 -1.41
N SER A 56 35.18 29.86 -2.11
CA SER A 56 34.98 30.17 -3.52
C SER A 56 34.67 31.66 -3.74
N VAL A 57 33.86 32.27 -2.88
CA VAL A 57 33.56 33.72 -2.91
C VAL A 57 34.80 34.55 -2.56
N TRP A 58 35.57 34.14 -1.55
CA TRP A 58 36.84 34.79 -1.21
C TRP A 58 37.83 34.77 -2.39
N TRP A 59 37.94 33.62 -3.07
CA TRP A 59 38.79 33.48 -4.24
C TRP A 59 38.33 34.35 -5.43
N LEU A 60 37.01 34.39 -5.68
CA LEU A 60 36.39 35.24 -6.71
C LEU A 60 36.63 36.74 -6.49
N LEU A 61 36.59 37.21 -5.23
CA LEU A 61 36.86 38.60 -4.88
C LEU A 61 38.35 38.95 -4.99
N GLY A 62 39.25 37.97 -4.82
CA GLY A 62 40.70 38.15 -4.92
C GLY A 62 41.31 37.95 -6.31
N SER A 63 40.62 37.27 -7.23
CA SER A 63 41.15 36.96 -8.56
C SER A 63 40.58 37.87 -9.66
N SER A 64 41.37 38.83 -10.11
CA SER A 64 41.09 39.62 -11.32
C SER A 64 41.47 38.81 -12.57
N GLY A 65 40.55 37.97 -13.08
CA GLY A 65 40.81 37.23 -14.32
C GLY A 65 39.68 36.29 -14.78
N SER A 66 39.73 35.93 -16.07
CA SER A 66 38.75 35.14 -16.86
C SER A 66 38.35 33.74 -16.30
N LYS A 67 38.93 33.30 -15.16
CA LYS A 67 38.66 31.98 -14.56
C LYS A 67 37.41 31.91 -13.67
N ASN A 68 36.71 33.04 -13.48
CA ASN A 68 35.55 33.15 -12.60
C ASN A 68 34.35 32.27 -13.01
N THR A 69 34.20 31.98 -14.31
CA THR A 69 33.10 31.17 -14.85
C THR A 69 33.19 29.70 -14.41
N GLN A 70 34.41 29.15 -14.28
CA GLN A 70 34.61 27.75 -13.88
C GLN A 70 34.21 27.50 -12.42
N VAL A 71 34.43 28.48 -11.54
CA VAL A 71 34.06 28.38 -10.13
C VAL A 71 32.54 28.45 -9.92
N LEU A 72 31.85 29.29 -10.70
CA LEU A 72 30.38 29.37 -10.66
C LEU A 72 29.72 28.06 -11.11
N ILE A 73 30.28 27.38 -12.12
CA ILE A 73 29.80 26.06 -12.58
C ILE A 73 29.99 25.00 -11.48
N LEU A 74 31.13 25.01 -10.79
CA LEU A 74 31.43 24.04 -9.75
C LEU A 74 30.56 24.23 -8.49
N LEU A 75 30.29 25.48 -8.11
CA LEU A 75 29.37 25.81 -7.01
C LEU A 75 27.93 25.39 -7.32
N SER A 76 27.44 25.69 -8.52
CA SER A 76 26.08 25.30 -8.92
C SER A 76 25.91 23.78 -8.97
N ALA A 77 26.92 23.04 -9.46
CA ALA A 77 26.91 21.58 -9.41
C ALA A 77 26.86 21.02 -7.98
N LEU A 78 27.63 21.60 -7.05
CA LEU A 78 27.62 21.20 -5.63
C LEU A 78 26.27 21.44 -4.96
N VAL A 79 25.62 22.58 -5.24
CA VAL A 79 24.27 22.88 -4.73
C VAL A 79 23.24 21.89 -5.28
N ILE A 80 23.31 21.53 -6.56
CA ILE A 80 22.43 20.53 -7.18
C ILE A 80 22.63 19.16 -6.54
N ILE A 81 23.89 18.71 -6.37
CA ILE A 81 24.22 17.45 -5.72
C ILE A 81 23.71 17.43 -4.28
N TRP A 82 23.93 18.51 -3.52
CA TRP A 82 23.43 18.64 -2.15
C TRP A 82 21.90 18.60 -2.10
N TRP A 83 21.22 19.27 -3.02
CA TRP A 83 19.76 19.23 -3.13
C TRP A 83 19.24 17.81 -3.41
N PHE A 84 19.91 17.04 -4.27
CA PHE A 84 19.58 15.63 -4.52
C PHE A 84 19.84 14.73 -3.30
N VAL A 85 20.96 14.93 -2.60
CA VAL A 85 21.31 14.18 -1.39
C VAL A 85 20.31 14.46 -0.27
N VAL A 86 19.96 15.73 -0.03
CA VAL A 86 18.98 16.13 0.99
C VAL A 86 17.58 15.63 0.65
N ARG A 87 17.17 15.69 -0.63
CA ARG A 87 15.88 15.13 -1.08
C ARG A 87 15.79 13.62 -0.84
N ARG A 88 16.89 12.87 -0.95
CA ARG A 88 16.91 11.42 -0.70
C ARG A 88 16.62 11.04 0.74
N VAL A 89 16.75 11.94 1.72
CA VAL A 89 16.59 11.63 3.16
C VAL A 89 15.15 11.87 3.67
N ARG A 90 14.15 12.01 2.78
CA ARG A 90 12.75 12.29 3.18
C ARG A 90 11.70 11.26 2.76
N THR A 91 12.09 10.03 2.45
CA THR A 91 11.14 8.93 2.34
C THR A 91 11.21 8.08 3.60
N GLY A 92 10.43 8.44 4.62
CA GLY A 92 10.07 7.47 5.66
C GLY A 92 9.52 6.23 4.96
N LYS A 93 10.03 5.04 5.32
CA LYS A 93 9.58 3.79 4.69
C LYS A 93 8.07 3.70 4.93
N GLN A 94 7.27 3.80 3.87
CA GLN A 94 5.83 3.66 3.96
C GLN A 94 5.49 2.18 4.21
N HIS A 95 4.42 1.91 4.96
CA HIS A 95 3.95 0.53 5.14
C HIS A 95 3.63 -0.09 3.78
N PHE A 96 4.02 -1.35 3.54
CA PHE A 96 3.96 -1.96 2.20
C PHE A 96 2.54 -2.00 1.61
N LEU A 97 1.50 -2.15 2.45
CA LEU A 97 0.11 -2.03 2.03
C LEU A 97 -0.17 -0.68 1.35
N LEU A 98 0.37 0.42 1.90
CA LEU A 98 0.14 1.76 1.36
C LEU A 98 1.16 2.16 0.29
N ALA A 99 2.32 1.49 0.20
CA ALA A 99 3.41 1.88 -0.69
C ALA A 99 3.01 1.80 -2.17
N ASN A 100 2.11 0.88 -2.52
CA ASN A 100 1.63 0.68 -3.89
C ASN A 100 0.15 1.08 -4.07
N ASP A 101 -0.45 1.71 -3.07
CA ASP A 101 -1.82 2.21 -3.10
C ASP A 101 -1.92 3.53 -3.86
N ARG A 102 -1.77 3.48 -5.19
CA ARG A 102 -1.73 4.66 -6.05
C ARG A 102 -3.02 5.46 -6.06
N GLN A 103 -4.15 4.78 -5.83
CA GLN A 103 -5.48 5.40 -5.81
C GLN A 103 -5.88 5.88 -4.40
N GLY A 104 -5.06 5.63 -3.37
CA GLY A 104 -5.39 5.97 -1.98
C GLY A 104 -6.55 5.15 -1.40
N PHE A 105 -6.89 4.05 -2.06
CA PHE A 105 -8.00 3.17 -1.73
C PHE A 105 -7.80 2.49 -0.38
N LEU A 106 -6.65 1.83 -0.18
CA LEU A 106 -6.32 1.19 1.11
C LEU A 106 -6.14 2.22 2.22
N ARG A 107 -5.61 3.41 1.89
CA ARG A 107 -5.48 4.51 2.85
C ARG A 107 -6.84 4.97 3.38
N GLY A 108 -7.87 4.98 2.53
CA GLY A 108 -9.23 5.42 2.87
C GLY A 108 -10.10 4.39 3.58
N LEU A 109 -9.64 3.14 3.73
CA LEU A 109 -10.43 2.09 4.39
C LEU A 109 -10.73 2.44 5.84
N ARG A 110 -12.01 2.54 6.16
CA ARG A 110 -12.50 2.80 7.51
C ARG A 110 -12.52 1.53 8.35
N LEU A 111 -12.03 1.65 9.59
CA LEU A 111 -11.90 0.50 10.50
C LEU A 111 -13.18 0.22 11.29
N ASP A 112 -14.12 1.16 11.26
CA ASP A 112 -15.46 1.08 11.85
C ASP A 112 -16.53 0.65 10.84
N GLU A 113 -16.17 0.47 9.57
CA GLU A 113 -17.05 -0.04 8.51
C GLU A 113 -16.75 -1.51 8.19
N LYS A 114 -17.80 -2.32 7.99
CA LYS A 114 -17.64 -3.72 7.61
C LYS A 114 -17.04 -3.81 6.21
N THR A 115 -15.93 -4.52 6.08
CA THR A 115 -15.27 -4.73 4.79
C THR A 115 -15.17 -6.22 4.49
N ALA A 116 -15.53 -6.62 3.28
CA ALA A 116 -15.29 -7.95 2.76
C ALA A 116 -14.03 -7.92 1.87
N VAL A 117 -13.01 -8.68 2.27
CA VAL A 117 -11.70 -8.72 1.61
C VAL A 117 -11.61 -9.95 0.73
N PHE A 118 -11.72 -9.80 -0.58
CA PHE A 118 -11.71 -10.90 -1.52
C PHE A 118 -10.29 -11.28 -1.90
N ASP A 119 -10.06 -12.58 -1.96
CA ASP A 119 -8.95 -13.18 -2.71
C ASP A 119 -9.40 -13.42 -4.14
N GLY A 120 -9.24 -12.40 -4.98
CA GLY A 120 -9.77 -12.39 -6.34
C GLY A 120 -9.18 -13.48 -7.22
N SER A 121 -7.88 -13.78 -7.07
CA SER A 121 -7.24 -14.88 -7.79
C SER A 121 -7.84 -16.23 -7.39
N ASN A 122 -7.99 -16.49 -6.09
CA ASN A 122 -8.53 -17.77 -5.61
C ASN A 122 -9.98 -17.98 -6.05
N ILE A 123 -10.82 -16.95 -5.94
CA ILE A 123 -12.23 -17.06 -6.37
C ILE A 123 -12.34 -17.18 -7.89
N TYR A 124 -11.49 -16.48 -8.65
CA TYR A 124 -11.45 -16.63 -10.11
C TYR A 124 -11.10 -18.06 -10.53
N HIS A 125 -10.06 -18.66 -9.94
CA HIS A 125 -9.70 -20.05 -10.23
C HIS A 125 -10.83 -21.01 -9.90
N LEU A 126 -11.51 -20.84 -8.76
CA LEU A 126 -12.69 -21.64 -8.42
C LEU A 126 -13.77 -21.52 -9.50
N GLY A 127 -14.08 -20.30 -9.94
CA GLY A 127 -15.09 -20.07 -10.97
C GLY A 127 -14.69 -20.69 -12.31
N HIS A 128 -13.44 -20.51 -12.72
CA HIS A 128 -12.90 -21.09 -13.95
C HIS A 128 -12.95 -22.62 -13.94
N ASP A 129 -12.52 -23.27 -12.85
CA ASP A 129 -12.55 -24.73 -12.68
C ASP A 129 -13.99 -25.30 -12.74
N ASN A 130 -15.00 -24.47 -12.51
CA ASN A 130 -16.42 -24.81 -12.59
C ASN A 130 -17.11 -24.24 -13.85
N GLY A 131 -16.37 -23.67 -14.80
CA GLY A 131 -16.92 -23.12 -16.05
C GLY A 131 -17.73 -21.84 -15.92
N LEU A 132 -17.56 -21.09 -14.82
CA LEU A 132 -18.24 -19.82 -14.51
C LEU A 132 -17.31 -18.60 -14.54
N ASP A 133 -15.99 -18.81 -14.64
CA ASP A 133 -14.97 -17.75 -14.69
C ASP A 133 -15.14 -16.69 -13.58
N ALA A 134 -15.37 -15.42 -13.96
CA ALA A 134 -15.45 -14.29 -13.06
C ALA A 134 -16.82 -14.15 -12.36
N GLN A 135 -17.85 -14.87 -12.83
CA GLN A 135 -19.22 -14.75 -12.36
C GLN A 135 -19.36 -14.93 -10.83
N PRO A 136 -18.75 -15.96 -10.19
CA PRO A 136 -18.92 -16.18 -8.75
C PRO A 136 -18.41 -15.01 -7.90
N LEU A 137 -17.33 -14.36 -8.33
CA LEU A 137 -16.77 -13.21 -7.63
C LEU A 137 -17.76 -12.04 -7.67
N GLY A 138 -18.27 -11.72 -8.86
CA GLY A 138 -19.23 -10.63 -9.06
C GLY A 138 -20.52 -10.85 -8.27
N GLU A 139 -21.05 -12.07 -8.25
CA GLU A 139 -22.26 -12.43 -7.49
C GLU A 139 -22.07 -12.21 -5.99
N ILE A 140 -20.98 -12.73 -5.41
CA ILE A 140 -20.70 -12.57 -3.98
C ILE A 140 -20.38 -11.12 -3.63
N ALA A 141 -19.67 -10.38 -4.49
CA ALA A 141 -19.44 -8.95 -4.30
C ALA A 141 -20.76 -8.16 -4.29
N ASN A 142 -21.67 -8.45 -5.22
CA ASN A 142 -23.00 -7.82 -5.26
C ASN A 142 -23.84 -8.15 -4.03
N LEU A 143 -23.83 -9.41 -3.59
CA LEU A 143 -24.53 -9.85 -2.37
C LEU A 143 -24.01 -9.11 -1.12
N LEU A 144 -22.69 -9.06 -0.92
CA LEU A 144 -22.13 -8.40 0.25
C LEU A 144 -22.32 -6.88 0.18
N ARG A 145 -22.26 -6.29 -1.01
CA ARG A 145 -22.53 -4.86 -1.20
C ARG A 145 -23.98 -4.50 -0.84
N SER A 146 -24.97 -5.33 -1.20
CA SER A 146 -26.37 -5.10 -0.82
C SER A 146 -26.61 -5.21 0.69
N GLN A 147 -25.74 -5.90 1.41
CA GLN A 147 -25.73 -6.01 2.86
C GLN A 147 -24.90 -4.92 3.57
N GLY A 148 -24.40 -3.93 2.82
CA GLY A 148 -23.68 -2.79 3.35
C GLY A 148 -22.19 -3.03 3.63
N TYR A 149 -21.61 -4.11 3.09
CA TYR A 149 -20.15 -4.29 3.15
C TYR A 149 -19.47 -3.41 2.10
N ARG A 150 -18.35 -2.80 2.48
CA ARG A 150 -17.37 -2.31 1.52
C ARG A 150 -16.63 -3.50 0.91
N ILE A 151 -16.43 -3.49 -0.40
CA ILE A 151 -15.72 -4.56 -1.10
C ILE A 151 -14.26 -4.15 -1.32
N VAL A 152 -13.34 -5.07 -1.09
CA VAL A 152 -11.91 -4.92 -1.38
C VAL A 152 -11.40 -6.20 -2.00
N CYS A 153 -11.03 -6.20 -3.28
CA CYS A 153 -10.58 -7.38 -3.99
C CYS A 153 -9.09 -7.30 -4.32
N PHE A 154 -8.31 -8.23 -3.75
CA PHE A 154 -6.90 -8.36 -4.04
C PHE A 154 -6.69 -9.39 -5.15
N PHE A 155 -5.89 -9.05 -6.14
CA PHE A 155 -5.45 -9.95 -7.19
C PHE A 155 -3.94 -10.09 -7.18
N ASP A 156 -3.44 -11.28 -7.52
CA ASP A 156 -2.02 -11.50 -7.77
C ASP A 156 -1.53 -10.68 -8.96
N ALA A 157 -0.23 -10.44 -9.01
CA ALA A 157 0.39 -9.73 -10.13
C ALA A 157 0.21 -10.44 -11.48
N SER A 158 -0.04 -11.76 -11.47
CA SER A 158 -0.23 -12.58 -12.66
C SER A 158 -1.65 -12.53 -13.23
N ILE A 159 -2.63 -11.91 -12.56
CA ILE A 159 -4.05 -12.03 -12.92
C ILE A 159 -4.33 -11.68 -14.40
N PHE A 160 -3.65 -10.68 -14.95
CA PHE A 160 -3.84 -10.30 -16.35
C PHE A 160 -3.39 -11.39 -17.32
N HIS A 161 -2.30 -12.09 -17.00
CA HIS A 161 -1.83 -13.21 -17.81
C HIS A 161 -2.83 -14.37 -17.73
N THR A 162 -3.26 -14.72 -16.52
CA THR A 162 -4.24 -15.80 -16.30
C THR A 162 -5.54 -15.54 -17.08
N LEU A 163 -6.09 -14.33 -16.99
CA LEU A 163 -7.31 -13.96 -17.71
C LEU A 163 -7.14 -14.01 -19.23
N SER A 164 -5.99 -13.57 -19.75
CA SER A 164 -5.73 -13.61 -21.18
C SER A 164 -5.56 -15.05 -21.68
N GLU A 165 -4.88 -15.92 -20.93
CA GLU A 165 -4.72 -17.34 -21.25
C GLU A 165 -6.05 -18.09 -21.25
N HIS A 166 -6.94 -17.74 -20.31
CA HIS A 166 -8.29 -18.29 -20.24
C HIS A 166 -9.26 -17.65 -21.26
N GLY A 167 -8.79 -16.70 -22.09
CA GLY A 167 -9.58 -16.10 -23.17
C GLY A 167 -10.54 -14.99 -22.76
N ALA A 168 -10.45 -14.46 -21.53
CA ALA A 168 -11.31 -13.38 -21.07
C ALA A 168 -11.07 -12.05 -21.84
N PHE A 169 -9.87 -11.87 -22.39
CA PHE A 169 -9.55 -10.77 -23.31
C PHE A 169 -8.31 -11.10 -24.17
N PRO A 170 -8.11 -10.42 -25.32
CA PRO A 170 -6.94 -10.64 -26.17
C PRO A 170 -5.62 -10.28 -25.50
N SER A 171 -4.55 -11.04 -25.72
CA SER A 171 -3.23 -10.78 -25.13
C SER A 171 -2.60 -9.43 -25.50
N SER A 172 -3.09 -8.77 -26.56
CA SER A 172 -2.69 -7.42 -26.97
C SER A 172 -3.40 -6.30 -26.19
N GLN A 173 -4.44 -6.63 -25.41
CA GLN A 173 -5.22 -5.64 -24.65
C GLN A 173 -4.37 -5.03 -23.53
N ARG A 174 -4.46 -3.71 -23.36
CA ARG A 174 -3.74 -3.01 -22.31
C ARG A 174 -4.27 -3.37 -20.92
N HIS A 175 -3.37 -3.82 -20.05
CA HIS A 175 -3.68 -4.08 -18.64
C HIS A 175 -4.12 -2.79 -17.94
N SER A 176 -5.30 -2.83 -17.32
CA SER A 176 -5.86 -1.72 -16.56
C SER A 176 -6.78 -2.22 -15.45
N LEU A 177 -6.93 -1.43 -14.38
CA LEU A 177 -7.85 -1.75 -13.30
C LEU A 177 -9.32 -1.69 -13.77
N ILE A 178 -9.63 -0.80 -14.71
CA ILE A 178 -10.94 -0.71 -15.37
C ILE A 178 -11.33 -2.03 -16.01
N LEU A 179 -10.39 -2.66 -16.74
CA LEU A 179 -10.62 -3.95 -17.38
C LEU A 179 -10.96 -5.04 -16.34
N LEU A 180 -10.20 -5.12 -15.25
CA LEU A 180 -10.50 -6.08 -14.16
C LEU A 180 -11.86 -5.77 -13.52
N ALA A 181 -12.14 -4.51 -13.22
CA ALA A 181 -13.40 -4.08 -12.64
C ALA A 181 -14.59 -4.53 -13.52
N GLN A 182 -14.48 -4.37 -14.84
CA GLN A 182 -15.50 -4.80 -15.79
C GLN A 182 -15.66 -6.33 -15.83
N ILE A 183 -14.57 -7.08 -15.94
CA ILE A 183 -14.58 -8.55 -15.99
C ILE A 183 -15.23 -9.14 -14.73
N PHE A 184 -14.89 -8.61 -13.57
CA PHE A 184 -15.33 -9.14 -12.28
C PHE A 184 -16.60 -8.50 -11.72
N GLY A 185 -17.21 -7.54 -12.40
CA GLY A 185 -18.38 -6.82 -11.88
C GLY A 185 -18.09 -6.00 -10.61
N LEU A 186 -16.86 -5.49 -10.49
CA LEU A 186 -16.38 -4.67 -9.39
C LEU A 186 -16.37 -3.20 -9.78
N LYS A 187 -16.28 -2.31 -8.78
CA LYS A 187 -15.92 -0.90 -9.01
C LYS A 187 -14.41 -0.76 -9.10
N GLU A 188 -13.93 0.28 -9.77
CA GLU A 188 -12.48 0.55 -9.87
C GLU A 188 -11.84 0.74 -8.50
N ASP A 189 -12.57 1.36 -7.55
CA ASP A 189 -12.14 1.54 -6.17
C ASP A 189 -12.38 0.31 -5.29
N GLU A 190 -12.65 -0.87 -5.88
CA GLU A 190 -12.75 -2.15 -5.20
C GLU A 190 -11.63 -3.12 -5.65
N VAL A 191 -10.77 -2.72 -6.61
CA VAL A 191 -9.72 -3.59 -7.21
C VAL A 191 -8.33 -3.18 -6.76
N TYR A 192 -7.54 -4.13 -6.25
CA TYR A 192 -6.14 -3.95 -5.92
C TYR A 192 -5.29 -5.09 -6.50
N VAL A 193 -4.42 -4.77 -7.47
CA VAL A 193 -3.44 -5.73 -7.99
C VAL A 193 -2.14 -5.56 -7.23
N VAL A 194 -1.66 -6.64 -6.61
CA VAL A 194 -0.40 -6.59 -5.85
C VAL A 194 0.81 -6.42 -6.77
N PRO A 195 1.93 -5.87 -6.27
CA PRO A 195 3.15 -5.75 -7.06
C PRO A 195 3.71 -7.10 -7.51
N GLY A 196 4.41 -7.08 -8.65
CA GLY A 196 5.13 -8.24 -9.17
C GLY A 196 6.06 -8.89 -8.14
N GLY A 197 6.08 -10.22 -8.14
CA GLY A 197 6.89 -11.03 -7.22
C GLY A 197 6.35 -11.13 -5.80
N VAL A 198 5.09 -10.72 -5.56
CA VAL A 198 4.43 -10.85 -4.25
C VAL A 198 3.05 -11.50 -4.44
N GLN A 199 2.66 -12.35 -3.49
CA GLN A 199 1.34 -12.99 -3.43
C GLN A 199 0.31 -12.09 -2.73
N ALA A 200 -0.95 -12.17 -3.19
CA ALA A 200 -2.10 -11.49 -2.61
C ALA A 200 -2.32 -11.83 -1.13
N ASP A 201 -2.08 -13.08 -0.72
CA ASP A 201 -2.26 -13.60 0.65
C ASP A 201 -1.67 -12.68 1.72
N LYS A 202 -0.45 -12.20 1.48
CA LYS A 202 0.25 -11.32 2.43
C LYS A 202 -0.45 -9.98 2.58
N TYR A 203 -1.02 -9.44 1.50
CA TYR A 203 -1.77 -8.19 1.55
C TYR A 203 -3.11 -8.38 2.27
N ILE A 204 -3.82 -9.47 1.96
CA ILE A 204 -5.10 -9.83 2.57
C ILE A 204 -4.95 -9.98 4.08
N LEU A 205 -4.02 -10.83 4.53
CA LEU A 205 -3.83 -11.11 5.96
C LEU A 205 -3.30 -9.89 6.73
N GLU A 206 -2.40 -9.10 6.14
CA GLU A 206 -1.94 -7.88 6.79
C GLU A 206 -3.05 -6.82 6.86
N ALA A 207 -3.93 -6.71 5.86
CA ALA A 207 -5.07 -5.81 5.92
C ALA A 207 -6.04 -6.25 7.04
N LEU A 208 -6.40 -7.53 7.08
CA LEU A 208 -7.31 -8.08 8.10
C LEU A 208 -6.79 -7.93 9.53
N LYS A 209 -5.47 -7.99 9.73
CA LYS A 209 -4.84 -7.73 11.03
C LYS A 209 -5.22 -6.37 11.63
N HIS A 210 -5.52 -5.38 10.80
CA HIS A 210 -5.92 -4.04 11.24
C HIS A 210 -7.42 -3.79 11.14
N MET A 211 -8.20 -4.73 10.58
CA MET A 211 -9.64 -4.61 10.31
C MET A 211 -10.44 -5.67 11.09
N PRO A 212 -10.73 -5.44 12.38
CA PRO A 212 -11.25 -6.48 13.29
C PRO A 212 -12.71 -6.91 13.04
N ILE A 213 -13.49 -6.12 12.30
CA ILE A 213 -14.90 -6.40 11.96
C ILE A 213 -15.07 -6.89 10.51
N SER A 214 -13.96 -7.24 9.87
CA SER A 214 -13.87 -7.62 8.45
C SER A 214 -13.45 -9.08 8.32
N PHE A 215 -13.72 -9.67 7.16
CA PHE A 215 -13.33 -11.06 6.87
C PHE A 215 -12.82 -11.21 5.43
N ALA A 216 -12.07 -12.28 5.18
CA ALA A 216 -11.66 -12.70 3.84
C ALA A 216 -12.74 -13.54 3.15
N VAL A 217 -12.93 -13.33 1.86
CA VAL A 217 -13.66 -14.24 0.97
C VAL A 217 -12.62 -15.03 0.19
N THR A 218 -12.38 -16.27 0.61
CA THR A 218 -11.36 -17.17 0.03
C THR A 218 -11.60 -18.62 0.46
N ASN A 219 -11.26 -19.55 -0.42
CA ASN A 219 -11.19 -20.97 -0.10
C ASN A 219 -9.80 -21.41 0.38
N ASP A 220 -8.78 -20.57 0.20
CA ASP A 220 -7.45 -20.84 0.76
C ASP A 220 -7.49 -20.77 2.30
N LYS A 221 -6.65 -21.60 2.91
CA LYS A 221 -6.43 -21.65 4.36
C LYS A 221 -5.18 -20.87 4.77
N TYR A 222 -4.37 -20.38 3.83
CA TYR A 222 -3.11 -19.66 4.01
C TYR A 222 -2.19 -20.32 5.05
N ARG A 223 -2.03 -21.64 4.96
CA ARG A 223 -1.35 -22.45 6.00
C ARG A 223 0.07 -21.96 6.27
N ASP A 224 0.79 -21.55 5.22
CA ASP A 224 2.17 -21.06 5.30
C ASP A 224 2.30 -19.75 6.07
N TYR A 225 1.20 -19.01 6.22
CA TYR A 225 1.14 -17.72 6.90
C TYR A 225 0.66 -17.80 8.35
N ALA A 226 0.23 -18.98 8.82
CA ALA A 226 -0.34 -19.17 10.16
C ALA A 226 0.58 -18.71 11.30
N SER A 227 1.88 -18.99 11.19
CA SER A 227 2.88 -18.58 12.18
C SER A 227 3.09 -17.05 12.22
N LYS A 228 2.82 -16.36 11.11
CA LYS A 228 3.04 -14.93 10.95
C LYS A 228 1.81 -14.09 11.31
N TYR A 229 0.61 -14.65 11.14
CA TYR A 229 -0.67 -13.99 11.41
C TYR A 229 -1.53 -14.73 12.45
N PRO A 230 -0.97 -15.14 13.61
CA PRO A 230 -1.69 -15.96 14.58
C PRO A 230 -2.91 -15.25 15.19
N THR A 231 -2.88 -13.91 15.26
CA THR A 231 -4.01 -13.11 15.77
C THR A 231 -5.18 -13.05 14.81
N VAL A 232 -4.91 -13.07 13.50
CA VAL A 232 -5.96 -13.07 12.45
C VAL A 232 -6.57 -14.47 12.37
N MET A 233 -5.72 -15.49 12.34
CA MET A 233 -6.12 -16.87 12.07
C MET A 233 -6.54 -17.65 13.33
N LYS A 234 -6.86 -16.94 14.42
CA LYS A 234 -7.13 -17.55 15.74
C LYS A 234 -8.41 -18.39 15.74
N ASP A 235 -9.41 -17.99 14.96
CA ASP A 235 -10.67 -18.70 14.81
C ASP A 235 -11.01 -18.94 13.34
N HIS A 236 -12.24 -19.34 13.03
CA HIS A 236 -12.70 -19.58 11.66
C HIS A 236 -13.52 -18.42 11.08
N LEU A 237 -13.75 -17.34 11.85
CA LEU A 237 -14.62 -16.24 11.45
C LEU A 237 -13.92 -15.24 10.53
N TRP A 238 -12.59 -15.17 10.57
CA TRP A 238 -11.79 -14.29 9.71
C TRP A 238 -11.90 -14.60 8.23
N ARG A 239 -12.40 -15.79 7.83
CA ARG A 239 -12.62 -16.17 6.43
C ARG A 239 -14.00 -16.76 6.19
N LYS A 240 -14.49 -16.60 4.96
CA LYS A 240 -15.71 -17.20 4.42
C LYS A 240 -15.35 -17.88 3.11
N GLY A 241 -15.67 -19.17 3.01
CA GLY A 241 -15.44 -19.97 1.80
C GLY A 241 -16.55 -19.76 0.78
N VAL A 242 -16.27 -19.98 -0.48
CA VAL A 242 -17.23 -19.91 -1.59
C VAL A 242 -17.46 -21.32 -2.11
N VAL A 243 -18.73 -21.68 -2.31
CA VAL A 243 -19.14 -22.97 -2.90
C VAL A 243 -20.04 -22.70 -4.08
N ILE A 244 -19.83 -23.46 -5.15
CA ILE A 244 -20.70 -23.49 -6.33
C ILE A 244 -21.47 -24.80 -6.25
N SER A 245 -22.80 -24.72 -6.20
CA SER A 245 -23.71 -25.88 -6.20
C SER A 245 -24.91 -25.55 -7.07
N ASP A 246 -25.29 -26.46 -7.96
CA ASP A 246 -26.46 -26.32 -8.84
C ASP A 246 -26.45 -25.03 -9.68
N GLY A 247 -25.26 -24.55 -10.05
CA GLY A 247 -25.07 -23.29 -10.78
C GLY A 247 -25.22 -22.02 -9.92
N GLU A 248 -25.44 -22.16 -8.61
CA GLU A 248 -25.53 -21.04 -7.67
C GLU A 248 -24.24 -20.87 -6.86
N THR A 249 -23.75 -19.64 -6.75
CA THR A 249 -22.64 -19.30 -5.87
C THR A 249 -23.13 -18.98 -4.46
N LYS A 250 -22.58 -19.67 -3.45
CA LYS A 250 -22.95 -19.52 -2.04
C LYS A 250 -21.73 -19.18 -1.17
N LEU A 251 -21.93 -18.24 -0.24
CA LEU A 251 -20.92 -17.88 0.76
C LEU A 251 -21.13 -18.70 2.04
N LEU A 252 -20.17 -19.55 2.38
CA LEU A 252 -20.22 -20.39 3.57
C LEU A 252 -20.05 -19.56 4.84
N GLN A 253 -20.71 -20.03 5.91
CA GLN A 253 -20.59 -19.46 7.26
C GLN A 253 -20.99 -17.97 7.34
N HIS A 254 -21.77 -17.50 6.36
CA HIS A 254 -22.36 -16.17 6.32
C HIS A 254 -23.87 -16.30 6.47
N ARG A 255 -24.42 -15.73 7.54
CA ARG A 255 -25.87 -15.66 7.72
C ARG A 255 -26.36 -14.39 7.05
N VAL A 256 -27.27 -14.56 6.08
CA VAL A 256 -28.03 -13.46 5.47
C VAL A 256 -29.02 -12.89 6.48
#